data_AF-A0A2X4UZC1-F1
#
_entry.id   AF-A0A2X4UZC1-F1
#
_cell.length_a   1.000
_cell.length_b   1.000
_cell.length_c   1.000
_cell.angle_alpha   90.00
_cell.angle_beta   90.00
_cell.angle_gamma   90.00
#
_symmetry.space_group_name_H-M   'P 1'
#
loop_
_entity.id
_entity.type
_entity.pdbx_description
1 polymer ?
#
loop_
_entity_poly.entity_id
_entity_poly.type
_entity_poly.pdbx_seq_one_letter_code
_entity_poly.pdbx_strand_id
1 'polypeptide(L)'
;MPLPFECETFASPEQPLVGLAVNIDTQMLQDLLIDIGDDDYLMQPRRESSGVNLAALSEEMLCATERLLDVMAKPLDARVLGPQIVREILYHVLRGSCGASLQELVNRHTHFSQIAKALRRIENQYAEGSTWSNWRGSEYEHLGVSP
;
A
#
# COMPACT_ATOMS: atom_id res chain seq x y z
N MET A 1 -0.29 -15.58 19.08
CA MET A 1 0.69 -16.65 18.78
C MET A 1 0.72 -16.86 17.29
N PRO A 2 1.90 -17.01 16.65
CA PRO A 2 1.95 -17.44 15.25
C PRO A 2 1.27 -18.82 15.15
N LEU A 3 0.40 -18.98 14.14
CA LEU A 3 -0.23 -20.28 13.87
C LEU A 3 0.85 -21.20 13.29
N PRO A 4 1.10 -22.39 13.86
CA PRO A 4 1.99 -23.35 13.22
C PRO A 4 1.39 -23.77 11.88
N PHE A 5 2.19 -23.71 10.81
CA PHE A 5 1.85 -24.29 9.52
C PHE A 5 3.01 -25.17 9.08
N GLU A 6 2.68 -26.31 8.48
CA GLU A 6 3.64 -27.22 7.88
C GLU A 6 3.46 -27.17 6.36
N CYS A 7 4.57 -27.14 5.64
CA CYS A 7 4.59 -27.15 4.19
C CYS A 7 5.55 -28.26 3.77
N GLU A 8 5.06 -29.21 2.98
CA GLU A 8 5.87 -30.25 2.35
C GLU A 8 6.14 -29.86 0.90
N THR A 9 7.37 -30.11 0.46
CA THR A 9 7.77 -29.95 -0.94
C THR A 9 8.89 -30.92 -1.27
N PHE A 10 9.00 -31.26 -2.55
CA PHE A 10 10.08 -32.10 -3.06
C PHE A 10 11.26 -31.20 -3.44
N ALA A 11 12.39 -31.35 -2.76
CA ALA A 11 13.63 -30.66 -3.06
C ALA A 11 14.75 -31.68 -3.31
N SER A 12 15.67 -31.36 -4.21
CA SER A 12 16.89 -32.14 -4.47
C SER A 12 18.11 -31.21 -4.52
N PRO A 13 19.35 -31.73 -4.52
CA PRO A 13 20.53 -30.90 -4.76
C PRO A 13 20.49 -30.15 -6.11
N GLU A 14 19.86 -30.74 -7.12
CA GLU A 14 19.66 -30.15 -8.46
C GLU A 14 18.49 -29.15 -8.50
N GLN A 15 17.53 -29.30 -7.59
CA GLN A 15 16.35 -28.44 -7.44
C GLN A 15 16.14 -28.05 -5.97
N PRO A 16 16.99 -27.17 -5.42
CA PRO A 16 16.90 -26.80 -4.02
C PRO A 16 15.68 -25.92 -3.76
N LEU A 17 15.06 -26.10 -2.59
CA LEU A 17 14.05 -25.18 -2.09
C LEU A 17 14.71 -24.00 -1.39
N VAL A 18 14.33 -22.79 -1.77
CA VAL A 18 14.72 -21.56 -1.07
C VAL A 18 13.47 -20.89 -0.54
N GLY A 19 13.46 -20.62 0.77
CA GLY A 19 12.41 -19.86 1.44
C GLY A 19 12.88 -18.46 1.75
N LEU A 20 12.01 -17.47 1.52
CA LEU A 20 12.20 -16.10 1.99
C LEU A 20 11.05 -15.76 2.94
N ALA A 21 11.38 -15.23 4.11
CA ALA A 21 10.41 -14.69 5.05
C ALA A 21 10.64 -13.19 5.19
N VAL A 22 9.59 -12.41 4.96
CA VAL A 22 9.59 -10.96 5.15
C VAL A 22 8.66 -10.63 6.31
N ASN A 23 9.22 -10.02 7.36
CA ASN A 23 8.41 -9.50 8.45
C ASN A 23 7.73 -8.21 8.00
N ILE A 24 6.43 -8.14 8.26
CA ILE A 24 5.63 -6.95 7.93
C ILE A 24 5.89 -5.89 9.00
N ASP A 25 6.53 -4.80 8.59
CA ASP A 25 6.60 -3.58 9.37
C ASP A 25 5.24 -2.85 9.29
N THR A 26 4.59 -2.67 10.43
CA THR A 26 3.25 -2.05 10.50
C THR A 26 3.27 -0.57 10.17
N GLN A 27 4.37 0.14 10.42
CA GLN A 27 4.51 1.55 10.03
C GLN A 27 4.63 1.67 8.52
N MET A 28 5.50 0.86 7.90
CA MET A 28 5.64 0.84 6.44
C MET A 28 4.30 0.53 5.75
N LEU A 29 3.56 -0.44 6.28
CA LEU A 29 2.25 -0.83 5.76
C LEU A 29 1.21 0.29 5.92
N GLN A 30 1.20 0.99 7.05
CA GLN A 30 0.36 2.18 7.25
C GLN A 30 0.69 3.26 6.24
N ASP A 31 1.96 3.65 6.12
CA ASP A 31 2.39 4.68 5.17
C ASP A 31 2.02 4.32 3.74
N LEU A 32 2.12 3.04 3.38
CA LEU A 32 1.73 2.54 2.06
C LEU A 32 0.22 2.64 1.81
N LEU A 33 -0.60 2.28 2.80
CA LEU A 33 -2.06 2.42 2.69
C LEU A 33 -2.48 3.88 2.57
N ILE A 34 -1.81 4.81 3.26
CA ILE A 34 -2.13 6.23 3.13
C ILE A 34 -1.69 6.76 1.75
N ASP A 35 -0.57 6.28 1.20
CA ASP A 35 -0.11 6.67 -0.14
C ASP A 35 -1.01 6.13 -1.27
N ILE A 36 -1.55 4.92 -1.12
CA ILE A 36 -2.52 4.36 -2.07
C ILE A 36 -3.86 5.11 -2.01
N GLY A 37 -4.22 5.63 -0.84
CA GLY A 37 -5.50 6.30 -0.63
C GLY A 37 -6.69 5.34 -0.58
N ASP A 38 -7.89 5.91 -0.50
CA ASP A 38 -9.15 5.16 -0.41
C ASP A 38 -9.73 4.80 -1.80
N ASP A 39 -8.91 4.82 -2.87
CA ASP A 39 -9.37 4.46 -4.22
C ASP A 39 -10.10 3.10 -4.20
N ASP A 40 -11.32 3.08 -4.75
CA ASP A 40 -12.39 2.07 -4.60
C ASP A 40 -11.95 0.59 -4.81
N TYR A 41 -10.77 0.35 -5.39
CA TYR A 41 -10.20 -0.98 -5.58
C TYR A 41 -9.78 -1.69 -4.29
N LEU A 42 -9.44 -0.96 -3.23
CA LEU A 42 -9.06 -1.55 -1.95
C LEU A 42 -10.26 -1.89 -1.05
N MET A 43 -11.45 -1.40 -1.38
CA MET A 43 -12.67 -1.47 -0.56
C MET A 43 -13.72 -2.48 -1.06
N GLN A 44 -13.36 -3.39 -1.97
CA GLN A 44 -14.27 -4.48 -2.32
C GLN A 44 -14.44 -5.42 -1.13
N PRO A 45 -15.67 -5.86 -0.81
CA PRO A 45 -15.96 -6.76 0.30
C PRO A 45 -15.21 -8.07 0.06
N ARG A 46 -14.07 -8.20 0.73
CA ARG A 46 -13.19 -9.36 0.54
C ARG A 46 -13.57 -10.41 1.56
N ARG A 47 -13.61 -11.67 1.10
CA ARG A 47 -13.91 -12.86 1.91
C ARG A 47 -13.18 -12.79 3.24
N GLU A 48 -13.83 -13.28 4.28
CA GLU A 48 -13.29 -13.44 5.63
C GLU A 48 -11.81 -13.81 5.57
N SER A 49 -10.95 -12.94 6.11
CA SER A 49 -9.54 -13.24 6.13
C SER A 49 -9.30 -14.37 7.14
N SER A 50 -8.74 -15.47 6.64
CA SER A 50 -8.16 -16.49 7.52
C SER A 50 -6.84 -15.97 8.08
N GLY A 51 -6.44 -16.42 9.26
CA GLY A 51 -5.12 -16.12 9.83
C GLY A 51 -3.95 -16.58 8.96
N VAL A 52 -4.21 -17.43 7.96
CA VAL A 52 -3.24 -17.88 6.94
C VAL A 52 -3.89 -17.73 5.56
N ASN A 53 -3.16 -17.11 4.63
CA ASN A 53 -3.61 -16.94 3.25
C ASN A 53 -2.53 -17.43 2.31
N LEU A 54 -2.95 -18.09 1.24
CA LEU A 54 -2.07 -18.59 0.18
C LEU A 54 -2.44 -17.91 -1.13
N ALA A 55 -1.43 -17.45 -1.85
CA ALA A 55 -1.55 -16.92 -3.19
C ALA A 55 -0.33 -17.31 -4.02
N ALA A 56 -0.55 -17.45 -5.33
CA ALA A 56 0.56 -17.52 -6.27
C ALA A 56 1.29 -16.16 -6.29
N LEU A 57 2.61 -16.21 -6.44
CA LEU A 57 3.42 -15.03 -6.72
C LEU A 57 3.05 -14.49 -8.10
N SER A 58 2.74 -13.20 -8.20
CA SER A 58 2.67 -12.53 -9.50
C SER A 58 4.08 -12.34 -10.06
N GLU A 59 4.18 -12.10 -11.36
CA GLU A 59 5.47 -11.89 -12.03
C GLU A 59 6.19 -10.65 -11.48
N GLU A 60 5.46 -9.58 -11.18
CA GLU A 60 6.00 -8.35 -10.60
C GLU A 60 6.55 -8.60 -9.18
N MET A 61 5.82 -9.40 -8.38
CA MET A 61 6.25 -9.76 -7.03
C MET A 61 7.48 -10.69 -7.06
N LEU A 62 7.55 -11.59 -8.05
CA LEU A 62 8.72 -12.43 -8.26
C LEU A 62 9.96 -11.58 -8.62
N CYS A 63 9.81 -10.65 -9.57
CA CYS A 63 10.87 -9.73 -9.98
C CYS A 63 11.37 -8.84 -8.82
N ALA A 64 10.46 -8.33 -7.97
CA ALA A 64 10.84 -7.60 -6.76
C ALA A 64 11.58 -8.50 -5.75
N THR A 65 11.16 -9.76 -5.60
CA THR A 65 11.82 -10.72 -4.72
C THR A 65 13.23 -11.06 -5.20
N GLU A 66 13.44 -11.26 -6.51
CA GLU A 66 14.76 -11.49 -7.08
C GLU A 66 15.70 -10.30 -6.82
N ARG A 67 15.24 -9.07 -7.08
CA ARG A 67 16.01 -7.85 -6.76
C ARG A 67 16.33 -7.73 -5.28
N LEU A 68 15.42 -8.14 -4.39
CA LEU A 68 15.67 -8.14 -2.96
C LEU A 68 16.82 -9.10 -2.60
N LEU A 69 16.82 -10.31 -3.15
CA LEU A 69 17.90 -11.29 -2.94
C LEU A 69 19.24 -10.76 -3.46
N ASP A 70 19.25 -10.12 -4.63
CA ASP A 70 20.46 -9.54 -5.22
C ASP A 70 21.08 -8.45 -4.33
N VAL A 71 20.27 -7.52 -3.80
CA VAL A 71 20.79 -6.44 -2.95
C VAL A 71 21.21 -6.95 -1.57
N MET A 72 20.58 -8.03 -1.07
CA MET A 72 20.92 -8.63 0.22
C MET A 72 22.34 -9.22 0.25
N ALA A 73 22.92 -9.56 -0.91
CA ALA A 73 24.31 -9.99 -1.02
C ALA A 73 25.32 -8.86 -0.72
N LYS A 74 24.89 -7.59 -0.69
CA LYS A 74 25.76 -6.41 -0.52
C LYS A 74 25.26 -5.55 0.65
N PRO A 75 26.03 -5.41 1.75
CA PRO A 75 25.54 -4.74 2.97
C PRO A 75 25.07 -3.29 2.77
N LEU A 76 25.74 -2.53 1.89
CA LEU A 76 25.35 -1.15 1.60
C LEU A 76 24.02 -1.09 0.85
N ASP A 77 23.89 -1.88 -0.22
CA ASP A 77 22.70 -1.93 -1.06
C ASP A 77 21.51 -2.48 -0.28
N ALA A 78 21.72 -3.55 0.51
CA ALA A 78 20.70 -4.10 1.39
C ALA A 78 20.12 -3.04 2.35
N ARG A 79 20.99 -2.22 2.94
CA ARG A 79 20.58 -1.17 3.87
C ARG A 79 19.84 -0.01 3.19
N VAL A 80 20.25 0.37 1.99
CA VAL A 80 19.72 1.55 1.28
C VAL A 80 18.48 1.21 0.43
N LEU A 81 18.53 0.09 -0.29
CA LEU A 81 17.52 -0.31 -1.27
C LEU A 81 16.54 -1.36 -0.73
N GLY A 82 17.00 -2.26 0.14
CA GLY A 82 16.20 -3.37 0.67
C GLY A 82 14.84 -2.96 1.23
N PRO A 83 14.75 -1.94 2.11
CA PRO A 83 13.46 -1.49 2.66
C PRO A 83 12.45 -1.05 1.58
N GLN A 84 12.92 -0.45 0.49
CA GLN A 84 12.04 0.02 -0.58
C GLN A 84 11.56 -1.12 -1.47
N ILE A 85 12.40 -2.14 -1.69
CA ILE A 85 11.99 -3.34 -2.41
C ILE A 85 10.97 -4.13 -1.57
N VAL A 86 11.14 -4.19 -0.25
CA VAL A 86 10.12 -4.77 0.65
C VAL A 86 8.81 -3.98 0.57
N ARG A 87 8.86 -2.64 0.56
CA ARG A 87 7.68 -1.79 0.37
C ARG A 87 6.97 -2.09 -0.95
N GLU A 88 7.72 -2.30 -2.02
CA GLU A 88 7.20 -2.69 -3.34
C GLU A 88 6.51 -4.07 -3.31
N ILE A 89 7.11 -5.07 -2.67
CA ILE A 89 6.48 -6.39 -2.48
C ILE A 89 5.15 -6.24 -1.73
N LEU A 90 5.12 -5.50 -0.62
CA LEU A 90 3.90 -5.26 0.15
C LEU A 90 2.80 -4.58 -0.67
N TYR A 91 3.18 -3.66 -1.57
CA TYR A 91 2.25 -3.03 -2.51
C TYR A 91 1.59 -4.05 -3.44
N HIS A 92 2.37 -4.96 -4.01
CA HIS A 92 1.83 -6.03 -4.85
C HIS A 92 0.90 -6.97 -4.07
N VAL A 93 1.23 -7.33 -2.82
CA VAL A 93 0.33 -8.17 -1.99
C VAL A 93 -0.97 -7.44 -1.67
N LEU A 94 -0.92 -6.13 -1.35
CA LEU A 94 -2.11 -5.30 -1.11
C LEU A 94 -3.04 -5.25 -2.33
N ARG A 95 -2.47 -5.19 -3.54
CA ARG A 95 -3.22 -5.19 -4.81
C ARG A 95 -3.69 -6.59 -5.22
N GLY A 96 -2.99 -7.64 -4.77
CA GLY A 96 -3.29 -9.04 -5.07
C GLY A 96 -4.44 -9.61 -4.22
N SER A 97 -4.65 -10.93 -4.31
CA SER A 97 -5.76 -11.63 -3.63
C SER A 97 -5.70 -11.57 -2.11
N CYS A 98 -4.50 -11.58 -1.51
CA CYS A 98 -4.28 -11.55 -0.06
C CYS A 98 -4.32 -10.15 0.58
N GLY A 99 -4.60 -9.09 -0.18
CA GLY A 99 -4.52 -7.72 0.32
C GLY A 99 -5.42 -7.38 1.52
N ALA A 100 -6.62 -7.98 1.62
CA ALA A 100 -7.50 -7.72 2.77
C ALA A 100 -6.92 -8.22 4.10
N SER A 101 -6.17 -9.32 4.09
CA SER A 101 -5.54 -9.85 5.30
C SER A 101 -4.46 -8.90 5.85
N LEU A 102 -3.73 -8.23 4.96
CA LEU A 102 -2.78 -7.16 5.33
C LEU A 102 -3.51 -5.92 5.86
N GLN A 103 -4.61 -5.51 5.23
CA GLN A 103 -5.40 -4.38 5.72
C GLN A 103 -5.99 -4.64 7.10
N GLU A 104 -6.48 -5.86 7.36
CA GLU A 104 -6.97 -6.26 8.69
C GLU A 104 -5.88 -6.18 9.76
N LEU A 105 -4.64 -6.54 9.43
CA LEU A 105 -3.51 -6.40 10.33
C LEU A 105 -3.36 -4.95 10.81
N VAL A 106 -3.54 -3.97 9.92
CA VAL A 106 -3.48 -2.54 10.29
C VAL A 106 -4.71 -2.09 11.07
N ASN A 107 -5.91 -2.48 10.63
CA ASN A 107 -7.16 -2.06 11.28
C ASN A 107 -7.27 -2.54 12.74
N ARG A 108 -6.68 -3.70 13.07
CA ARG A 108 -6.59 -4.20 14.45
C ARG A 108 -5.66 -3.37 15.34
N HIS A 109 -4.81 -2.51 14.77
CA HIS A 109 -3.77 -1.78 15.48
C HIS A 109 -3.96 -0.26 15.57
N THR A 110 -4.98 0.35 14.96
CA THR A 110 -5.03 1.83 14.91
C THR A 110 -6.43 2.46 14.95
N HIS A 111 -6.78 3.11 16.08
CA HIS A 111 -7.67 4.29 16.07
C HIS A 111 -6.99 5.51 15.40
N PHE A 112 -5.66 5.47 15.27
CA PHE A 112 -4.82 6.57 14.76
C PHE A 112 -4.83 6.71 13.23
N SER A 113 -5.02 5.63 12.46
CA SER A 113 -5.05 5.69 11.00
C SER A 113 -6.24 6.50 10.47
N GLN A 114 -7.36 6.52 11.19
CA GLN A 114 -8.53 7.33 10.84
C GLN A 114 -8.24 8.84 10.95
N ILE A 115 -7.42 9.25 11.92
CA ILE A 115 -7.03 10.66 12.11
C ILE A 115 -6.03 11.08 11.01
N ALA A 116 -5.02 10.25 10.73
CA ALA A 116 -4.06 10.51 9.65
C ALA A 116 -4.74 10.55 8.27
N LYS A 117 -5.72 9.65 8.01
CA LYS A 117 -6.56 9.67 6.81
C LYS A 117 -7.37 10.96 6.71
N ALA A 118 -8.01 11.39 7.80
CA ALA A 118 -8.76 12.64 7.82
C ALA A 118 -7.86 13.85 7.51
N LEU A 119 -6.66 13.90 8.08
CA LEU A 119 -5.69 14.98 7.83
C LEU A 119 -5.23 15.01 6.36
N ARG A 120 -4.82 13.87 5.76
CA ARG A 120 -4.42 13.85 4.35
C ARG A 120 -5.56 14.19 3.40
N ARG A 121 -6.80 13.79 3.72
CA ARG A 121 -7.97 14.15 2.92
C ARG A 121 -8.21 15.67 2.92
N ILE A 122 -8.02 16.32 4.07
CA ILE A 122 -8.10 17.78 4.18
C ILE A 122 -6.96 18.41 3.36
N GLU A 123 -5.72 17.96 3.53
CA GLU A 123 -4.56 18.49 2.80
C GLU A 123 -4.72 18.36 1.27
N ASN A 124 -5.18 17.20 0.77
CA ASN A 124 -5.41 16.98 -0.66
C ASN A 124 -6.55 17.87 -1.21
N GLN A 125 -7.64 18.05 -0.46
CA GLN A 125 -8.73 18.96 -0.85
C GLN A 125 -8.30 20.43 -0.87
N TYR A 126 -7.38 20.83 0.02
CA TYR A 126 -6.79 22.17 0.00
C TYR A 126 -5.81 22.37 -1.17
N ALA A 127 -5.10 21.32 -1.58
CA ALA A 127 -4.24 21.36 -2.77
C ALA A 127 -5.04 21.49 -4.08
N GLU A 128 -6.24 20.89 -4.15
CA GLU A 128 -7.15 20.97 -5.31
C GLU A 128 -7.95 22.29 -5.37
N GLY A 129 -8.00 23.06 -4.28
CA GLY A 129 -8.78 24.31 -4.17
C GLY A 129 -8.19 25.56 -4.85
N SER A 130 -7.15 25.42 -5.66
CA SER A 130 -6.48 26.55 -6.33
C SER A 130 -6.96 26.76 -7.78
N THR A 131 -8.27 26.85 -8.00
CA THR A 131 -8.83 27.46 -9.23
C THR A 131 -9.78 28.60 -8.86
N TRP A 132 -9.23 29.66 -8.26
CA TRP A 132 -9.96 30.90 -7.92
C TRP A 132 -10.11 31.89 -9.09
N SER A 133 -9.87 31.49 -10.34
CA SER A 133 -9.84 32.40 -11.49
C SER A 133 -11.15 32.49 -12.28
N ASN A 134 -12.33 32.41 -11.65
CA ASN A 134 -13.59 32.63 -12.38
C ASN A 134 -14.73 33.36 -11.64
N TRP A 135 -14.45 34.12 -10.57
CA TRP A 135 -15.51 34.79 -9.78
C TRP A 135 -15.40 36.31 -9.62
N ARG A 136 -14.81 37.02 -10.58
CA ARG A 136 -15.00 38.49 -10.68
C ARG A 136 -15.30 38.91 -12.11
N GLY A 137 -16.58 39.00 -12.44
CA GLY A 137 -17.02 39.61 -13.67
C GLY A 137 -18.50 39.41 -14.01
N SER A 138 -19.44 39.59 -13.07
CA SER A 138 -20.87 39.69 -13.45
C SER A 138 -21.75 40.52 -12.50
N GLU A 139 -21.24 41.63 -11.96
CA GLU A 139 -22.08 42.55 -11.16
C GLU A 139 -21.85 44.02 -11.51
N TYR A 140 -22.04 44.45 -12.77
CA TYR A 140 -22.28 45.87 -13.09
C TYR A 140 -23.07 46.08 -14.41
N GLU A 141 -24.23 45.43 -14.62
CA GLU A 141 -25.03 45.69 -15.84
C GLU A 141 -26.56 45.79 -15.62
N HIS A 142 -27.03 46.16 -14.42
CA HIS A 142 -28.48 46.30 -14.17
C HIS A 142 -28.96 47.58 -13.47
N LEU A 143 -28.12 48.59 -13.30
CA LEU A 143 -28.61 49.90 -12.85
C LEU A 143 -28.42 50.95 -13.93
N GLY A 144 -29.28 50.81 -14.96
CA GLY A 144 -29.54 51.88 -15.91
C GLY A 144 -30.34 52.99 -15.23
N VAL A 145 -29.66 54.05 -14.81
CA VAL A 145 -30.26 55.39 -14.70
C VAL A 145 -29.20 56.41 -15.13
N SER A 146 -29.45 57.04 -16.28
CA SER A 146 -28.92 58.35 -16.70
C SER A 146 -30.05 59.38 -16.61
N PRO A 147 -29.78 60.70 -16.68
CA PRO A 147 -28.50 61.36 -16.88
C PRO A 147 -28.01 62.22 -15.68
#